data_AF-A0A200Q916-F1
#
_entry.id   AF-A0A200Q916-F1
#
_cell.length_a   1.000
_cell.length_b   1.000
_cell.length_c   1.000
_cell.angle_alpha   90.00
_cell.angle_beta   90.00
_cell.angle_gamma   90.00
#
_symmetry.space_group_name_H-M   'P 1'
#
loop_
_entity.id
_entity.type
_entity.pdbx_description
1 polymer ?
#
loop_
_entity_poly.entity_id
_entity_poly.type
_entity_poly.pdbx_seq_one_letter_code
_entity_poly.pdbx_strand_id
1 'polypeptide(L)'
;MAANVIPFFVGFSSATTRNPNPRKKKSPWKKSQSHQPSSIDAFRNRNLSISTTTNLHNRFSSSPTAATTVTNASSHFEFDLSPPPIDHDLLDTMEDLGAKISEDGTVETFDNDDEAFNAATDNGVAVVDLTHFGRIRVTGEDRVQFLHNQSTANFECLREGQGCDTALVTPTARTIDIAHSWVMKNAITLVVSPVTCRSIIEMLTKYIFFADKVEIHDITKQTSFFALIGPKCNQVMEDLNLGDLIGQPYGTHKHYSVNGMPITVGVGNLISEEGFSLLSSPAAAGSVWKTLLRLGAIPIGANGWERLRIFQGRPAPEKELTNEFNVLEAGLWNAVSLNKGCYKGQETISRLVTYDGVKQRLWGLHLSAPTKPGSVITVDGRKVGKLTSYTTGRKESEHFGLGYIKRQAASAGDQVNVAEVVATVVDVPFLARQTPLSNKSPN
;
A
#
# COMPACT_ATOMS: atom_id res chain seq x y z
N MET A 1 18.97 -63.29 28.95
CA MET A 1 20.15 -63.51 29.81
C MET A 1 21.15 -62.44 29.40
N ALA A 2 21.51 -61.44 30.20
CA ALA A 2 22.18 -61.49 31.51
C ALA A 2 23.61 -62.08 31.44
N ALA A 3 24.66 -61.54 32.08
CA ALA A 3 25.01 -60.20 32.60
C ALA A 3 26.40 -60.28 33.27
N ASN A 4 27.13 -59.16 33.41
CA ASN A 4 28.33 -58.99 34.28
C ASN A 4 29.58 -59.84 33.91
N VAL A 5 30.80 -59.65 34.46
CA VAL A 5 31.28 -58.84 35.62
C VAL A 5 32.63 -58.12 35.31
N ILE A 6 32.98 -57.09 36.11
CA ILE A 6 34.16 -56.19 35.97
C ILE A 6 35.05 -56.22 37.24
N PRO A 7 36.37 -56.46 37.14
CA PRO A 7 37.31 -56.15 38.24
C PRO A 7 38.73 -55.64 37.87
N PHE A 8 39.13 -54.52 38.51
CA PHE A 8 40.45 -54.28 39.14
C PHE A 8 41.78 -54.07 38.33
N PHE A 9 42.85 -53.42 38.87
CA PHE A 9 43.12 -52.81 40.21
C PHE A 9 43.97 -51.50 40.13
N VAL A 10 43.46 -50.38 40.69
CA VAL A 10 44.08 -49.21 41.41
C VAL A 10 45.43 -48.54 40.99
N GLY A 11 45.47 -47.20 41.08
CA GLY A 11 46.66 -46.37 41.37
C GLY A 11 46.26 -44.93 41.83
N PHE A 12 46.85 -44.38 42.91
CA PHE A 12 46.32 -43.18 43.62
C PHE A 12 47.40 -42.16 44.06
N SER A 13 47.21 -40.87 43.79
CA SER A 13 47.73 -39.67 44.52
C SER A 13 47.17 -38.41 43.80
N SER A 14 46.45 -37.46 44.40
CA SER A 14 46.76 -36.49 45.49
C SER A 14 47.83 -35.42 45.08
N ALA A 15 47.67 -34.11 45.34
CA ALA A 15 46.63 -33.39 46.10
C ALA A 15 46.38 -31.93 45.62
N THR A 16 45.31 -31.33 46.18
CA THR A 16 44.67 -30.02 45.93
C THR A 16 45.53 -28.77 46.22
N THR A 17 45.32 -27.64 45.52
CA THR A 17 44.89 -26.34 46.12
C THR A 17 44.62 -25.14 45.15
N ARG A 18 43.45 -24.51 45.34
CA ARG A 18 43.07 -23.06 45.30
C ARG A 18 43.42 -22.13 44.10
N ASN A 19 42.33 -21.55 43.58
CA ASN A 19 42.20 -20.33 42.74
C ASN A 19 42.64 -19.04 43.50
N PRO A 20 43.18 -17.99 42.82
CA PRO A 20 42.32 -16.82 42.51
C PRO A 20 42.55 -16.14 41.14
N ASN A 21 41.47 -15.57 40.59
CA ASN A 21 41.39 -14.80 39.34
C ASN A 21 41.93 -13.36 39.46
N PRO A 22 42.66 -12.84 38.45
CA PRO A 22 42.62 -11.40 38.17
C PRO A 22 42.43 -10.99 36.69
N ARG A 23 41.36 -10.21 36.47
CA ARG A 23 41.30 -8.97 35.64
C ARG A 23 41.52 -9.05 34.11
N LYS A 24 40.38 -8.98 33.40
CA LYS A 24 40.09 -8.18 32.18
C LYS A 24 41.27 -7.36 31.60
N LYS A 25 41.63 -7.61 30.34
CA LYS A 25 42.25 -6.61 29.45
C LYS A 25 41.21 -6.12 28.41
N LYS A 26 41.15 -4.81 28.18
CA LYS A 26 40.37 -4.19 27.09
C LYS A 26 41.28 -4.06 25.85
N SER A 27 40.74 -4.22 24.65
CA SER A 27 41.36 -3.72 23.42
C SER A 27 41.04 -2.22 23.23
N PRO A 28 41.94 -1.41 22.63
CA PRO A 28 41.73 0.01 22.45
C PRO A 28 41.02 0.34 21.12
N TRP A 29 39.96 1.15 21.18
CA TRP A 29 39.41 1.84 20.01
C TRP A 29 40.33 3.01 19.62
N LYS A 30 40.63 3.17 18.32
CA LYS A 30 41.21 4.41 17.80
C LYS A 30 40.11 5.47 17.63
N LYS A 31 40.43 6.72 17.95
CA LYS A 31 39.59 7.88 17.63
C LYS A 31 39.87 8.34 16.19
N SER A 32 38.82 8.72 15.46
CA SER A 32 38.89 9.63 14.31
C SER A 32 37.85 10.72 14.50
N GLN A 33 38.24 11.95 14.15
CA GLN A 33 37.67 13.22 14.62
C GLN A 33 36.17 13.43 14.39
N SER A 34 35.58 14.23 15.28
CA SER A 34 34.25 14.83 15.15
C SER A 34 34.20 15.90 14.06
N HIS A 35 33.09 15.97 13.32
CA HIS A 35 32.57 17.22 12.75
C HIS A 35 31.15 17.43 13.28
N GLN A 36 30.85 18.67 13.67
CA GLN A 36 29.50 19.16 13.91
C GLN A 36 29.24 20.34 12.97
N PRO A 37 27.97 20.66 12.64
CA PRO A 37 27.64 21.53 11.52
C PRO A 37 27.93 23.00 11.81
N SER A 38 28.39 23.73 10.79
CA SER A 38 28.48 25.19 10.80
C SER A 38 27.10 25.82 10.56
N SER A 39 26.65 26.66 11.49
CA SER A 39 25.47 27.50 11.30
C SER A 39 25.78 28.66 10.34
N ILE A 40 24.90 28.87 9.36
CA ILE A 40 24.76 30.15 8.65
C ILE A 40 23.31 30.55 8.71
N ASP A 41 23.08 31.70 9.35
CA ASP A 41 21.80 32.37 9.44
C ASP A 41 21.67 33.44 8.33
N ALA A 42 20.47 33.99 8.19
CA ALA A 42 20.13 35.16 7.38
C ALA A 42 20.30 35.07 5.84
N PHE A 43 19.14 34.99 5.17
CA PHE A 43 18.87 35.93 4.08
C PHE A 43 17.64 36.78 4.41
N ARG A 44 17.77 38.11 4.23
CA ARG A 44 16.75 39.10 4.60
C ARG A 44 15.73 39.34 3.49
N ASN A 45 14.53 39.75 3.90
CA ASN A 45 13.54 40.42 3.06
C ASN A 45 14.17 41.42 2.07
N ARG A 46 13.70 41.39 0.83
CA ARG A 46 13.66 42.58 -0.04
C ARG A 46 12.26 42.75 -0.60
N ASN A 47 11.52 43.70 -0.03
CA ASN A 47 10.35 44.26 -0.71
C ASN A 47 10.82 45.01 -1.96
N LEU A 48 10.14 44.81 -3.09
CA LEU A 48 10.22 45.72 -4.24
C LEU A 48 8.80 46.06 -4.70
N SER A 49 8.29 47.16 -4.16
CA SER A 49 7.08 47.82 -4.61
C SER A 49 7.39 48.66 -5.85
N ILE A 50 6.62 48.49 -6.93
CA ILE A 50 6.53 49.47 -8.02
C ILE A 50 5.06 49.81 -8.23
N SER A 51 4.76 51.12 -8.30
CA SER A 51 3.41 51.67 -8.38
C SER A 51 3.07 52.17 -9.79
N THR A 52 1.87 51.81 -10.23
CA THR A 52 0.83 52.62 -10.91
C THR A 52 1.19 53.91 -11.68
N THR A 53 0.41 54.17 -12.75
CA THR A 53 0.07 55.46 -13.44
C THR A 53 0.70 55.73 -14.82
N THR A 54 0.09 56.49 -15.76
CA THR A 54 -1.30 56.48 -16.33
C THR A 54 -1.30 57.22 -17.70
N ASN A 55 -2.26 56.93 -18.59
CA ASN A 55 -2.87 57.82 -19.62
C ASN A 55 -2.05 58.50 -20.75
N LEU A 56 -2.55 58.34 -21.99
CA LEU A 56 -2.76 59.35 -23.07
C LEU A 56 -3.20 58.56 -24.34
N HIS A 57 -4.42 58.57 -24.88
CA HIS A 57 -5.41 59.63 -25.18
C HIS A 57 -5.01 60.58 -26.32
N ASN A 58 -5.54 60.39 -27.53
CA ASN A 58 -5.55 61.39 -28.62
C ASN A 58 -6.69 61.15 -29.63
N ARG A 59 -6.93 62.10 -30.56
CA ARG A 59 -8.01 62.12 -31.60
C ARG A 59 -7.44 62.71 -32.92
N PHE A 60 -8.11 62.90 -34.06
CA PHE A 60 -9.50 62.89 -34.57
C PHE A 60 -9.41 62.65 -36.12
N SER A 61 -10.42 62.54 -37.00
CA SER A 61 -11.91 62.48 -37.03
C SER A 61 -12.37 62.05 -38.45
N SER A 62 -13.70 61.99 -38.70
CA SER A 62 -14.41 62.27 -40.00
C SER A 62 -14.11 61.43 -41.27
N SER A 63 -15.07 61.01 -42.12
CA SER A 63 -16.55 60.88 -42.06
C SER A 63 -17.00 59.73 -43.05
N PRO A 64 -18.21 59.65 -43.68
CA PRO A 64 -19.05 58.45 -43.50
C PRO A 64 -19.59 57.74 -44.78
N THR A 65 -19.91 56.44 -44.70
CA THR A 65 -20.91 55.81 -45.61
C THR A 65 -21.54 54.53 -45.03
N ALA A 66 -22.67 54.13 -45.63
CA ALA A 66 -23.38 52.84 -45.47
C ALA A 66 -23.93 52.51 -44.05
N ALA A 67 -25.23 52.66 -43.88
CA ALA A 67 -25.95 52.04 -42.76
C ALA A 67 -26.15 50.54 -43.01
N THR A 68 -25.95 49.70 -42.00
CA THR A 68 -26.32 48.29 -42.01
C THR A 68 -27.19 48.00 -40.79
N THR A 69 -28.36 47.42 -41.01
CA THR A 69 -29.36 47.16 -39.97
C THR A 69 -28.83 46.12 -38.98
N VAL A 70 -28.56 46.52 -37.75
CA VAL A 70 -28.23 45.58 -36.67
C VAL A 70 -29.51 44.89 -36.21
N THR A 71 -29.85 43.77 -36.85
CA THR A 71 -30.84 42.83 -36.33
C THR A 71 -30.27 42.18 -35.08
N ASN A 72 -30.87 42.43 -33.92
CA ASN A 72 -30.56 41.71 -32.69
C ASN A 72 -30.97 40.24 -32.82
N ALA A 73 -30.09 39.43 -33.41
CA ALA A 73 -30.15 37.98 -33.30
C ALA A 73 -29.73 37.61 -31.87
N SER A 74 -30.70 37.58 -30.95
CA SER A 74 -30.52 36.98 -29.64
C SER A 74 -30.31 35.47 -29.82
N SER A 75 -29.05 35.08 -30.00
CA SER A 75 -28.63 33.68 -30.02
C SER A 75 -28.84 33.11 -28.62
N HIS A 76 -30.06 32.63 -28.36
CA HIS A 76 -30.30 31.67 -27.31
C HIS A 76 -29.39 30.47 -27.60
N PHE A 77 -28.31 30.35 -26.85
CA PHE A 77 -27.74 29.05 -26.60
C PHE A 77 -28.85 28.26 -25.91
N GLU A 78 -29.47 27.33 -26.64
CA GLU A 78 -30.23 26.28 -25.99
C GLU A 78 -29.26 25.60 -25.03
N PHE A 79 -29.56 25.70 -23.74
CA PHE A 79 -28.74 25.12 -22.70
C PHE A 79 -29.01 23.62 -22.74
N ASP A 80 -28.30 22.93 -23.62
CA ASP A 80 -28.52 21.51 -23.87
C ASP A 80 -28.29 20.73 -22.58
N LEU A 81 -29.37 20.12 -22.10
CA LEU A 81 -29.39 19.25 -20.92
C LEU A 81 -29.21 17.78 -21.31
N SER A 82 -28.89 17.48 -22.57
CA SER A 82 -28.25 16.22 -22.89
C SER A 82 -26.99 16.09 -22.01
N PRO A 83 -26.76 14.92 -21.37
CA PRO A 83 -25.46 14.68 -20.78
C PRO A 83 -24.42 14.77 -21.91
N PRO A 84 -23.23 15.34 -21.66
CA PRO A 84 -22.16 15.30 -22.66
C PRO A 84 -21.97 13.84 -23.08
N PRO A 85 -21.69 13.57 -24.38
CA PRO A 85 -21.58 12.21 -24.88
C PRO A 85 -20.62 11.43 -23.99
N ILE A 86 -21.07 10.24 -23.55
CA ILE A 86 -20.28 9.37 -22.66
C ILE A 86 -19.11 8.87 -23.51
N ASP A 87 -18.00 9.59 -23.42
CA ASP A 87 -16.87 9.52 -24.36
C ASP A 87 -16.02 8.27 -24.11
N HIS A 88 -16.56 7.15 -24.60
CA HIS A 88 -16.13 5.76 -24.42
C HIS A 88 -16.31 5.23 -22.99
N ASP A 89 -16.66 3.95 -22.85
CA ASP A 89 -16.39 3.25 -21.61
C ASP A 89 -14.86 3.24 -21.37
N LEU A 90 -14.47 3.19 -20.10
CA LEU A 90 -13.10 2.91 -19.71
C LEU A 90 -12.69 1.53 -20.25
N LEU A 91 -13.62 0.57 -20.24
CA LEU A 91 -13.40 -0.78 -20.75
C LEU A 91 -13.24 -0.79 -22.29
N ASP A 92 -14.10 -0.10 -23.05
CA ASP A 92 -13.92 0.09 -24.51
C ASP A 92 -12.51 0.63 -24.83
N THR A 93 -12.09 1.67 -24.09
CA THR A 93 -10.78 2.31 -24.21
C THR A 93 -9.63 1.34 -23.91
N MET A 94 -9.86 0.30 -23.12
CA MET A 94 -8.88 -0.74 -22.78
C MET A 94 -8.90 -1.89 -23.79
N GLU A 95 -10.07 -2.30 -24.30
CA GLU A 95 -10.19 -3.29 -25.39
C GLU A 95 -9.51 -2.79 -26.68
N ASP A 96 -9.67 -1.50 -27.02
CA ASP A 96 -8.93 -0.82 -28.11
C ASP A 96 -7.40 -0.89 -27.94
N LEU A 97 -6.91 -1.10 -26.72
CA LEU A 97 -5.49 -1.27 -26.37
C LEU A 97 -5.07 -2.74 -26.23
N GLY A 98 -5.94 -3.69 -26.55
CA GLY A 98 -5.68 -5.14 -26.46
C GLY A 98 -5.93 -5.76 -25.08
N ALA A 99 -6.71 -5.09 -24.20
CA ALA A 99 -7.11 -5.69 -22.93
C ALA A 99 -7.92 -6.97 -23.12
N LYS A 100 -7.64 -7.96 -22.28
CA LYS A 100 -8.52 -9.11 -22.04
C LYS A 100 -9.27 -8.86 -20.75
N ILE A 101 -10.60 -8.85 -20.83
CA ILE A 101 -11.50 -8.48 -19.74
C ILE A 101 -12.33 -9.71 -19.35
N SER A 102 -12.41 -9.98 -18.05
CA SER A 102 -13.20 -11.06 -17.47
C SER A 102 -14.72 -10.76 -17.50
N GLU A 103 -15.55 -11.79 -17.26
CA GLU A 103 -17.01 -11.64 -17.13
C GLU A 103 -17.46 -10.66 -16.02
N ASP A 104 -16.60 -10.36 -15.04
CA ASP A 104 -16.87 -9.40 -13.96
C ASP A 104 -16.33 -7.98 -14.22
N GLY A 105 -15.75 -7.73 -15.40
CA GLY A 105 -15.23 -6.43 -15.81
C GLY A 105 -13.80 -6.13 -15.34
N THR A 106 -13.05 -7.14 -14.90
CA THR A 106 -11.65 -7.01 -14.48
C THR A 106 -10.73 -7.17 -15.70
N VAL A 107 -9.83 -6.22 -15.93
CA VAL A 107 -8.79 -6.37 -16.96
C VAL A 107 -7.74 -7.37 -16.47
N GLU A 108 -7.67 -8.54 -17.07
CA GLU A 108 -6.73 -9.61 -16.68
C GLU A 108 -5.30 -9.32 -17.15
N THR A 109 -5.14 -8.91 -18.42
CA THR A 109 -3.86 -8.62 -19.07
C THR A 109 -4.05 -7.78 -20.34
N PHE A 110 -2.97 -7.16 -20.84
CA PHE A 110 -2.86 -6.57 -22.18
C PHE A 110 -1.85 -7.35 -23.05
N ASP A 111 -1.62 -8.64 -22.75
CA ASP A 111 -0.57 -9.51 -23.31
C ASP A 111 0.87 -8.98 -23.16
N ASN A 112 1.08 -8.03 -22.23
CA ASN A 112 2.34 -7.31 -22.00
C ASN A 112 2.91 -7.49 -20.58
N ASP A 113 2.42 -8.48 -19.80
CA ASP A 113 2.66 -8.57 -18.35
C ASP A 113 4.15 -8.52 -17.94
N ASP A 114 5.08 -9.01 -18.77
CA ASP A 114 6.52 -8.90 -18.54
C ASP A 114 7.07 -7.47 -18.77
N GLU A 115 6.65 -6.79 -19.83
CA GLU A 115 7.04 -5.40 -20.10
C GLU A 115 6.53 -4.49 -18.98
N ALA A 116 5.25 -4.63 -18.63
CA ALA A 116 4.61 -3.84 -17.60
C ALA A 116 5.18 -4.11 -16.20
N PHE A 117 5.51 -5.37 -15.87
CA PHE A 117 6.21 -5.72 -14.62
C PHE A 117 7.61 -5.09 -14.55
N ASN A 118 8.38 -5.14 -15.64
CA ASN A 118 9.72 -4.53 -15.68
C ASN A 118 9.64 -2.98 -15.60
N ALA A 119 8.66 -2.35 -16.26
CA ALA A 119 8.41 -0.92 -16.13
C ALA A 119 8.04 -0.52 -14.69
N ALA A 120 7.21 -1.32 -14.02
CA ALA A 120 6.82 -1.13 -12.62
C ALA A 120 7.94 -1.37 -11.60
N THR A 121 9.07 -1.98 -11.99
CA THR A 121 10.15 -2.38 -11.05
C THR A 121 11.53 -1.79 -11.32
N ASP A 122 11.90 -1.47 -12.56
CA ASP A 122 13.30 -1.12 -12.91
C ASP A 122 13.52 0.32 -13.37
N ASN A 123 12.84 0.75 -14.42
CA ASN A 123 13.20 1.98 -15.14
C ASN A 123 12.02 2.70 -15.82
N GLY A 124 10.79 2.27 -15.57
CA GLY A 124 9.59 2.77 -16.21
C GLY A 124 8.57 3.32 -15.22
N VAL A 125 7.33 3.32 -15.67
CA VAL A 125 6.13 3.55 -14.89
C VAL A 125 5.01 2.70 -15.51
N ALA A 126 4.20 2.08 -14.68
CA ALA A 126 3.04 1.30 -15.07
C ALA A 126 1.77 1.85 -14.41
N VAL A 127 0.62 1.68 -15.06
CA VAL A 127 -0.70 2.04 -14.54
C VAL A 127 -1.62 0.82 -14.55
N VAL A 128 -2.22 0.53 -13.40
CA VAL A 128 -3.22 -0.54 -13.20
C VAL A 128 -4.60 0.07 -12.99
N ASP A 129 -5.63 -0.53 -13.59
CA ASP A 129 -7.01 -0.28 -13.16
C ASP A 129 -7.39 -1.19 -11.98
N LEU A 130 -7.83 -0.55 -10.90
CA LEU A 130 -8.35 -1.17 -9.69
C LEU A 130 -9.80 -0.71 -9.44
N THR A 131 -10.54 -0.32 -10.49
CA THR A 131 -11.96 0.08 -10.39
C THR A 131 -12.88 -1.08 -9.95
N HIS A 132 -12.36 -2.32 -9.91
CA HIS A 132 -12.99 -3.49 -9.30
C HIS A 132 -12.73 -3.64 -7.77
N PHE A 133 -11.74 -2.96 -7.18
CA PHE A 133 -11.51 -2.95 -5.72
C PHE A 133 -12.63 -2.22 -4.99
N GLY A 134 -13.02 -2.66 -3.79
CA GLY A 134 -14.09 -2.02 -3.04
C GLY A 134 -13.72 -0.61 -2.57
N ARG A 135 -14.60 0.38 -2.75
CA ARG A 135 -14.47 1.70 -2.11
C ARG A 135 -15.65 1.97 -1.18
N ILE A 136 -15.38 1.92 0.13
CA ILE A 136 -16.35 2.16 1.20
C ILE A 136 -16.17 3.58 1.71
N ARG A 137 -17.22 4.40 1.64
CA ARG A 137 -17.22 5.78 2.13
C ARG A 137 -17.98 5.85 3.45
N VAL A 138 -17.29 6.26 4.52
CA VAL A 138 -17.88 6.46 5.85
C VAL A 138 -18.09 7.95 6.10
N THR A 139 -19.32 8.36 6.36
CA THR A 139 -19.76 9.75 6.53
C THR A 139 -20.43 9.98 7.89
N GLY A 140 -20.73 11.24 8.22
CA GLY A 140 -21.31 11.65 9.51
C GLY A 140 -20.27 12.19 10.50
N GLU A 141 -20.74 12.73 11.63
CA GLU A 141 -19.89 13.40 12.63
C GLU A 141 -18.94 12.39 13.31
N ASP A 142 -19.45 11.23 13.72
CA ASP A 142 -18.72 10.26 14.55
C ASP A 142 -17.78 9.33 13.76
N ARG A 143 -17.71 9.50 12.42
CA ARG A 143 -16.96 8.63 11.48
C ARG A 143 -15.52 8.31 11.91
N VAL A 144 -14.83 9.26 12.54
CA VAL A 144 -13.44 9.12 13.02
C VAL A 144 -13.38 8.17 14.22
N GLN A 145 -14.23 8.40 15.23
CA GLN A 145 -14.30 7.56 16.43
C GLN A 145 -14.80 6.15 16.09
N PHE A 146 -15.78 6.06 15.20
CA PHE A 146 -16.31 4.79 14.73
C PHE A 146 -15.23 3.93 14.06
N LEU A 147 -14.48 4.47 13.09
CA LEU A 147 -13.38 3.73 12.46
C LEU A 147 -12.20 3.50 13.41
N HIS A 148 -11.91 4.40 14.35
CA HIS A 148 -10.96 4.14 15.44
C HIS A 148 -11.35 2.88 16.23
N ASN A 149 -12.63 2.68 16.53
CA ASN A 149 -13.09 1.57 17.37
C ASN A 149 -13.25 0.25 16.58
N GLN A 150 -13.66 0.31 15.30
CA GLN A 150 -13.90 -0.87 14.47
C GLN A 150 -12.68 -1.43 13.74
N SER A 151 -11.58 -0.68 13.67
CA SER A 151 -10.36 -1.06 12.92
C SER A 151 -9.11 -1.04 13.81
N THR A 152 -7.92 -1.34 13.26
CA THR A 152 -6.68 -1.47 14.04
C THR A 152 -5.78 -0.22 14.04
N ALA A 153 -5.86 0.65 13.03
CA ALA A 153 -5.09 1.91 13.02
C ALA A 153 -5.69 3.00 13.93
N ASN A 154 -4.89 3.99 14.32
CA ASN A 154 -5.39 5.15 15.07
C ASN A 154 -5.88 6.24 14.09
N PHE A 155 -7.19 6.48 14.03
CA PHE A 155 -7.78 7.53 13.19
C PHE A 155 -7.81 8.91 13.86
N GLU A 156 -7.62 9.02 15.18
CA GLU A 156 -7.70 10.29 15.92
C GLU A 156 -6.45 11.17 15.74
N CYS A 157 -5.33 10.60 15.31
CA CYS A 157 -4.12 11.37 14.98
C CYS A 157 -4.08 11.88 13.52
N LEU A 158 -5.04 11.47 12.68
CA LEU A 158 -5.12 11.85 11.26
C LEU A 158 -5.97 13.10 11.05
N ARG A 159 -5.72 13.80 9.93
CA ARG A 159 -6.39 15.04 9.51
C ARG A 159 -6.84 14.95 8.06
N GLU A 160 -7.65 15.92 7.62
CA GLU A 160 -8.00 16.12 6.21
C GLU A 160 -6.73 16.12 5.33
N GLY A 161 -6.75 15.34 4.24
CA GLY A 161 -5.60 15.18 3.34
C GLY A 161 -4.55 14.15 3.81
N GLN A 162 -4.78 13.43 4.91
CA GLN A 162 -3.92 12.35 5.40
C GLN A 162 -4.59 10.97 5.31
N GLY A 163 -3.79 9.92 5.43
CA GLY A 163 -4.26 8.54 5.30
C GLY A 163 -3.37 7.55 6.02
N CYS A 164 -3.82 6.29 6.08
CA CYS A 164 -3.05 5.17 6.61
C CYS A 164 -3.56 3.84 6.06
N ASP A 165 -2.76 2.78 6.23
CA ASP A 165 -3.28 1.42 6.14
C ASP A 165 -3.83 0.98 7.50
N THR A 166 -4.95 0.26 7.47
CA THR A 166 -5.54 -0.36 8.67
C THR A 166 -5.96 -1.79 8.39
N ALA A 167 -5.58 -2.72 9.26
CA ALA A 167 -6.16 -4.07 9.21
C ALA A 167 -7.59 -4.05 9.77
N LEU A 168 -8.45 -4.86 9.17
CA LEU A 168 -9.79 -5.18 9.64
C LEU A 168 -9.79 -6.62 10.14
N VAL A 169 -10.28 -6.83 11.37
CA VAL A 169 -10.09 -8.11 12.08
C VAL A 169 -11.35 -8.58 12.79
N THR A 170 -11.42 -9.89 13.03
CA THR A 170 -12.42 -10.49 13.92
C THR A 170 -12.15 -10.11 15.39
N PRO A 171 -13.10 -10.33 16.32
CA PRO A 171 -12.85 -10.18 17.76
C PRO A 171 -11.71 -11.05 18.31
N THR A 172 -11.30 -12.10 17.58
CA THR A 172 -10.16 -12.98 17.90
C THR A 172 -8.90 -12.66 17.09
N ALA A 173 -8.80 -11.42 16.57
CA ALA A 173 -7.67 -10.88 15.80
C ALA A 173 -7.28 -11.67 14.53
N ARG A 174 -8.23 -12.40 13.95
CA ARG A 174 -8.09 -13.02 12.63
C ARG A 174 -8.27 -11.95 11.56
N THR A 175 -7.40 -11.94 10.56
CA THR A 175 -7.42 -10.88 9.54
C THR A 175 -8.52 -11.14 8.52
N ILE A 176 -9.35 -10.12 8.29
CA ILE A 176 -10.36 -10.10 7.23
C ILE A 176 -9.74 -9.46 5.98
N ASP A 177 -9.14 -8.28 6.15
CA ASP A 177 -8.50 -7.52 5.06
C ASP A 177 -7.53 -6.46 5.61
N ILE A 178 -6.79 -5.80 4.71
CA ILE A 178 -6.03 -4.58 4.99
C ILE A 178 -6.47 -3.43 4.07
N ALA A 179 -7.27 -2.53 4.65
CA ALA A 179 -7.79 -1.37 3.96
C ALA A 179 -6.74 -0.26 3.85
N HIS A 180 -6.62 0.35 2.67
CA HIS A 180 -5.98 1.66 2.52
C HIS A 180 -7.03 2.74 2.81
N SER A 181 -6.68 3.80 3.55
CA SER A 181 -7.65 4.80 4.00
C SER A 181 -7.19 6.24 3.76
N TRP A 182 -8.14 7.09 3.33
CA TRP A 182 -7.97 8.53 3.15
C TRP A 182 -9.01 9.30 3.96
N VAL A 183 -8.55 10.21 4.82
CA VAL A 183 -9.39 11.10 5.63
C VAL A 183 -9.73 12.34 4.80
N MET A 184 -10.93 12.34 4.26
CA MET A 184 -11.52 13.45 3.49
C MET A 184 -12.18 14.46 4.44
N LYS A 185 -12.40 15.69 3.97
CA LYS A 185 -13.08 16.76 4.72
C LYS A 185 -14.31 16.32 5.50
N ASN A 186 -15.25 15.65 4.81
CA ASN A 186 -16.54 15.22 5.35
C ASN A 186 -16.73 13.68 5.37
N ALA A 187 -15.68 12.90 5.08
CA ALA A 187 -15.78 11.44 4.96
C ALA A 187 -14.45 10.75 5.31
N ILE A 188 -14.46 9.43 5.46
CA ILE A 188 -13.25 8.61 5.35
C ILE A 188 -13.53 7.59 4.25
N THR A 189 -12.66 7.53 3.24
CA THR A 189 -12.74 6.54 2.17
C THR A 189 -11.80 5.39 2.51
N LEU A 190 -12.30 4.16 2.48
CA LEU A 190 -11.53 2.92 2.60
C LEU A 190 -11.50 2.23 1.23
N VAL A 191 -10.30 1.93 0.72
CA VAL A 191 -10.09 1.02 -0.41
C VAL A 191 -9.79 -0.36 0.15
N VAL A 192 -10.57 -1.36 -0.24
CA VAL A 192 -10.56 -2.73 0.28
C VAL A 192 -10.56 -3.73 -0.87
N SER A 193 -10.22 -4.99 -0.59
CA SER A 193 -10.18 -6.04 -1.61
C SER A 193 -11.60 -6.29 -2.19
N PRO A 194 -11.74 -6.71 -3.46
CA PRO A 194 -13.05 -6.93 -4.07
C PRO A 194 -13.92 -7.94 -3.28
N VAL A 195 -13.34 -9.09 -2.95
CA VAL A 195 -14.00 -10.22 -2.27
C VAL A 195 -14.44 -9.92 -0.82
N THR A 196 -13.85 -8.91 -0.18
CA THR A 196 -14.15 -8.52 1.21
C THR A 196 -15.09 -7.33 1.32
N CYS A 197 -15.22 -6.48 0.29
CA CYS A 197 -15.95 -5.21 0.34
C CYS A 197 -17.34 -5.35 0.98
N ARG A 198 -18.16 -6.26 0.45
CA ARG A 198 -19.52 -6.51 0.94
C ARG A 198 -19.54 -6.96 2.41
N SER A 199 -18.70 -7.92 2.79
CA SER A 199 -18.69 -8.45 4.16
C SER A 199 -18.11 -7.44 5.17
N ILE A 200 -17.25 -6.52 4.73
CA ILE A 200 -16.81 -5.37 5.52
C ILE A 200 -17.94 -4.37 5.73
N ILE A 201 -18.74 -4.05 4.69
CA ILE A 201 -19.93 -3.17 4.83
C ILE A 201 -20.94 -3.80 5.80
N GLU A 202 -21.32 -5.07 5.59
CA GLU A 202 -22.24 -5.81 6.47
C GLU A 202 -21.69 -5.91 7.90
N MET A 203 -20.38 -6.09 8.07
CA MET A 203 -19.72 -6.07 9.38
C MET A 203 -19.82 -4.69 10.03
N LEU A 204 -19.43 -3.61 9.35
CA LEU A 204 -19.36 -2.27 9.95
C LEU A 204 -20.76 -1.76 10.29
N THR A 205 -21.72 -1.85 9.36
CA THR A 205 -23.11 -1.41 9.57
C THR A 205 -23.76 -2.08 10.80
N LYS A 206 -23.39 -3.33 11.12
CA LYS A 206 -23.85 -4.04 12.32
C LYS A 206 -23.38 -3.43 13.65
N TYR A 207 -22.33 -2.58 13.65
CA TYR A 207 -21.86 -1.88 14.85
C TYR A 207 -22.29 -0.41 14.92
N ILE A 208 -23.07 0.10 13.96
CA ILE A 208 -23.70 1.42 14.06
C ILE A 208 -24.87 1.30 15.04
N PHE A 209 -24.80 2.03 16.16
CA PHE A 209 -25.86 2.12 17.13
C PHE A 209 -26.83 3.26 16.79
N PHE A 210 -28.05 3.25 17.34
CA PHE A 210 -29.10 4.23 16.96
C PHE A 210 -28.77 5.70 17.31
N ALA A 211 -27.72 5.92 18.10
CA ALA A 211 -27.24 7.24 18.51
C ALA A 211 -25.99 7.70 17.73
N ASP A 212 -25.36 6.81 16.96
CA ASP A 212 -24.13 7.09 16.22
C ASP A 212 -24.46 7.89 14.95
N LYS A 213 -23.85 9.07 14.78
CA LYS A 213 -23.97 9.84 13.54
C LYS A 213 -22.97 9.31 12.51
N VAL A 214 -23.22 8.10 12.02
CA VAL A 214 -22.40 7.40 11.04
C VAL A 214 -23.26 6.83 9.92
N GLU A 215 -22.82 7.04 8.68
CA GLU A 215 -23.36 6.37 7.50
C GLU A 215 -22.23 5.64 6.74
N ILE A 216 -22.58 4.57 6.04
CA ILE A 216 -21.63 3.76 5.27
C ILE A 216 -22.21 3.52 3.87
N HIS A 217 -21.49 4.00 2.85
CA HIS A 217 -21.91 3.97 1.46
C HIS A 217 -20.91 3.20 0.60
N ASP A 218 -21.39 2.29 -0.23
CA ASP A 218 -20.58 1.70 -1.31
C ASP A 218 -20.49 2.67 -2.49
N ILE A 219 -19.28 3.17 -2.77
CA ILE A 219 -18.98 4.06 -3.89
C ILE A 219 -18.15 3.37 -4.98
N THR A 220 -18.03 2.04 -4.94
CA THR A 220 -17.32 1.19 -5.91
C THR A 220 -17.83 1.40 -7.34
N LYS A 221 -19.15 1.58 -7.52
CA LYS A 221 -19.78 1.88 -8.83
C LYS A 221 -19.96 3.37 -9.12
N GLN A 222 -19.49 4.25 -8.23
CA GLN A 222 -19.64 5.71 -8.33
C GLN A 222 -18.30 6.43 -8.60
N THR A 223 -17.21 5.68 -8.73
CA THR A 223 -15.84 6.17 -8.88
C THR A 223 -15.06 5.25 -9.83
N SER A 224 -13.84 5.65 -10.19
CA SER A 224 -12.80 4.78 -10.73
C SER A 224 -11.53 4.94 -9.89
N PHE A 225 -10.70 3.91 -9.80
CA PHE A 225 -9.51 3.91 -8.95
C PHE A 225 -8.31 3.29 -9.67
N PHE A 226 -7.28 4.10 -9.95
CA PHE A 226 -6.06 3.66 -10.62
C PHE A 226 -4.87 3.71 -9.66
N ALA A 227 -3.88 2.85 -9.88
CA ALA A 227 -2.60 2.94 -9.18
C ALA A 227 -1.44 3.07 -10.17
N LEU A 228 -0.51 3.97 -9.86
CA LEU A 228 0.68 4.30 -10.63
C LEU A 228 1.91 3.74 -9.90
N ILE A 229 2.72 2.93 -10.61
CA ILE A 229 3.75 2.07 -10.03
C ILE A 229 5.07 2.24 -10.81
N GLY A 230 6.21 2.25 -10.12
CA GLY A 230 7.54 2.26 -10.74
C GLY A 230 8.33 3.56 -10.52
N PRO A 231 9.65 3.54 -10.79
CA PRO A 231 10.55 4.62 -10.38
C PRO A 231 10.35 5.95 -11.11
N LYS A 232 9.68 5.98 -12.28
CA LYS A 232 9.36 7.22 -13.00
C LYS A 232 8.02 7.87 -12.60
N CYS A 233 7.28 7.32 -11.63
CA CYS A 233 6.05 7.93 -11.11
C CYS A 233 6.20 9.42 -10.78
N ASN A 234 7.33 9.83 -10.21
CA ASN A 234 7.58 11.24 -9.86
C ASN A 234 7.63 12.14 -11.10
N GLN A 235 8.22 11.70 -12.22
CA GLN A 235 8.26 12.50 -13.46
C GLN A 235 6.84 12.69 -14.02
N VAL A 236 6.03 11.64 -14.07
CA VAL A 236 4.63 11.72 -14.51
C VAL A 236 3.84 12.71 -13.63
N MET A 237 4.12 12.77 -12.33
CA MET A 237 3.49 13.74 -11.42
C MET A 237 4.01 15.17 -11.62
N GLU A 238 5.29 15.38 -11.94
CA GLU A 238 5.82 16.70 -12.34
C GLU A 238 5.18 17.19 -13.63
N ASP A 239 5.10 16.32 -14.66
CA ASP A 239 4.54 16.63 -15.98
C ASP A 239 3.02 16.94 -15.90
N LEU A 240 2.32 16.37 -14.92
CA LEU A 240 0.92 16.67 -14.59
C LEU A 240 0.73 17.93 -13.73
N ASN A 241 1.80 18.61 -13.30
CA ASN A 241 1.81 19.70 -12.32
C ASN A 241 1.29 19.29 -10.91
N LEU A 242 1.45 18.01 -10.54
CA LEU A 242 1.08 17.40 -9.26
C LEU A 242 2.30 17.13 -8.37
N GLY A 243 3.44 17.77 -8.66
CA GLY A 243 4.71 17.60 -7.95
C GLY A 243 4.65 17.97 -6.44
N ASP A 244 3.58 18.64 -6.01
CA ASP A 244 3.35 18.99 -4.60
C ASP A 244 2.90 17.79 -3.71
N LEU A 245 2.76 16.60 -4.30
CA LEU A 245 2.65 15.32 -3.58
C LEU A 245 3.97 14.54 -3.50
N ILE A 246 5.00 14.90 -4.29
CA ILE A 246 6.26 14.16 -4.32
C ILE A 246 6.99 14.32 -2.98
N GLY A 247 7.46 13.19 -2.43
CA GLY A 247 8.14 13.14 -1.14
C GLY A 247 7.25 13.42 0.08
N GLN A 248 5.93 13.55 -0.08
CA GLN A 248 5.01 13.61 1.05
C GLN A 248 4.84 12.21 1.69
N PRO A 249 4.43 12.12 2.98
CA PRO A 249 4.19 10.83 3.62
C PRO A 249 3.10 9.98 2.93
N TYR A 250 3.22 8.67 3.00
CA TYR A 250 2.22 7.70 2.52
C TYR A 250 0.79 8.06 2.99
N GLY A 251 -0.20 7.91 2.10
CA GLY A 251 -1.59 8.26 2.38
C GLY A 251 -1.90 9.77 2.38
N THR A 252 -0.89 10.65 2.25
CA THR A 252 -1.12 12.07 1.95
C THR A 252 -1.80 12.18 0.60
N HIS A 253 -2.92 12.91 0.54
CA HIS A 253 -3.73 13.05 -0.67
C HIS A 253 -4.29 14.46 -0.83
N LYS A 254 -4.55 14.86 -2.08
CA LYS A 254 -5.03 16.18 -2.47
C LYS A 254 -6.11 16.08 -3.55
N HIS A 255 -6.98 17.08 -3.59
CA HIS A 255 -8.03 17.19 -4.59
C HIS A 255 -7.61 18.15 -5.71
N TYR A 256 -7.82 17.73 -6.95
CA TYR A 256 -7.55 18.49 -8.17
C TYR A 256 -8.76 18.35 -9.12
N SER A 257 -8.66 18.94 -10.32
CA SER A 257 -9.69 18.79 -11.35
C SER A 257 -9.10 18.55 -12.74
N VAL A 258 -9.69 17.62 -13.50
CA VAL A 258 -9.39 17.36 -14.91
C VAL A 258 -10.64 17.72 -15.72
N ASN A 259 -10.52 18.67 -16.64
CA ASN A 259 -11.66 19.18 -17.45
C ASN A 259 -12.88 19.60 -16.59
N GLY A 260 -12.63 20.15 -15.39
CA GLY A 260 -13.65 20.52 -14.41
C GLY A 260 -14.19 19.37 -13.55
N MET A 261 -13.90 18.11 -13.88
CA MET A 261 -14.29 16.94 -13.10
C MET A 261 -13.32 16.70 -11.92
N PRO A 262 -13.80 16.37 -10.72
CA PRO A 262 -12.95 16.19 -9.55
C PRO A 262 -12.13 14.89 -9.61
N ILE A 263 -10.86 15.00 -9.20
CA ILE A 263 -9.97 13.85 -8.97
C ILE A 263 -9.27 14.01 -7.62
N THR A 264 -9.01 12.91 -6.93
CA THR A 264 -8.17 12.87 -5.74
C THR A 264 -6.94 12.04 -6.05
N VAL A 265 -5.74 12.58 -5.80
CA VAL A 265 -4.48 11.85 -5.97
C VAL A 265 -3.75 11.80 -4.63
N GLY A 266 -3.17 10.65 -4.31
CA GLY A 266 -2.44 10.45 -3.05
C GLY A 266 -1.21 9.56 -3.18
N VAL A 267 -0.32 9.65 -2.20
CA VAL A 267 0.98 8.96 -2.18
C VAL A 267 0.83 7.49 -1.80
N GLY A 268 1.49 6.64 -2.58
CA GLY A 268 1.45 5.18 -2.48
C GLY A 268 0.39 4.53 -3.37
N ASN A 269 0.54 3.22 -3.60
CA ASN A 269 -0.25 2.45 -4.58
C ASN A 269 -0.73 1.10 -4.00
N LEU A 270 -1.18 1.10 -2.74
CA LEU A 270 -1.56 -0.08 -1.93
C LEU A 270 -0.42 -1.08 -1.68
N ILE A 271 0.31 -1.55 -2.70
CA ILE A 271 1.41 -2.51 -2.54
C ILE A 271 2.73 -1.85 -2.13
N SER A 272 2.93 -0.57 -2.45
CA SER A 272 4.09 0.22 -2.03
C SER A 272 3.69 1.58 -1.43
N GLU A 273 4.61 2.13 -0.65
CA GLU A 273 4.58 3.52 -0.18
C GLU A 273 5.06 4.50 -1.27
N GLU A 274 5.79 3.98 -2.27
CA GLU A 274 6.21 4.69 -3.48
C GLU A 274 5.14 4.60 -4.58
N GLY A 275 5.14 5.57 -5.51
CA GLY A 275 4.10 5.70 -6.52
C GLY A 275 2.86 6.44 -5.99
N PHE A 276 1.75 6.36 -6.71
CA PHE A 276 0.55 7.17 -6.43
C PHE A 276 -0.74 6.41 -6.72
N SER A 277 -1.83 6.81 -6.08
CA SER A 277 -3.19 6.32 -6.34
C SER A 277 -4.08 7.46 -6.77
N LEU A 278 -5.00 7.20 -7.71
CA LEU A 278 -5.89 8.19 -8.30
C LEU A 278 -7.34 7.73 -8.18
N LEU A 279 -8.19 8.50 -7.48
CA LEU A 279 -9.63 8.27 -7.35
C LEU A 279 -10.39 9.37 -8.12
N SER A 280 -11.15 8.98 -9.14
CA SER A 280 -11.93 9.89 -9.99
C SER A 280 -13.41 9.49 -10.07
N SER A 281 -14.23 10.30 -10.74
CA SER A 281 -15.52 9.82 -11.27
C SER A 281 -15.30 8.92 -12.50
N PRO A 282 -16.25 8.04 -12.87
CA PRO A 282 -16.14 7.23 -14.09
C PRO A 282 -16.03 8.09 -15.36
N ALA A 283 -16.78 9.20 -15.43
CA ALA A 283 -16.71 10.15 -16.55
C ALA A 283 -15.32 10.81 -16.74
N ALA A 284 -14.49 10.87 -15.69
CA ALA A 284 -13.12 11.35 -15.80
C ALA A 284 -12.11 10.23 -16.11
N ALA A 285 -12.47 8.96 -15.87
CA ALA A 285 -11.55 7.83 -15.85
C ALA A 285 -10.85 7.62 -17.21
N GLY A 286 -11.59 7.59 -18.31
CA GLY A 286 -11.03 7.46 -19.66
C GLY A 286 -10.08 8.61 -20.03
N SER A 287 -10.40 9.85 -19.64
CA SER A 287 -9.51 11.02 -19.85
C SER A 287 -8.22 10.95 -19.04
N VAL A 288 -8.29 10.44 -17.80
CA VAL A 288 -7.12 10.21 -16.93
C VAL A 288 -6.25 9.08 -17.48
N TRP A 289 -6.86 7.95 -17.84
CA TRP A 289 -6.18 6.78 -18.41
C TRP A 289 -5.43 7.15 -19.71
N LYS A 290 -6.15 7.70 -20.71
CA LYS A 290 -5.57 8.20 -21.98
C LYS A 290 -4.46 9.25 -21.78
N THR A 291 -4.44 9.93 -20.63
CA THR A 291 -3.38 10.91 -20.27
C THR A 291 -2.16 10.26 -19.62
N LEU A 292 -2.34 9.30 -18.71
CA LEU A 292 -1.23 8.56 -18.09
C LEU A 292 -0.44 7.76 -19.14
N LEU A 293 -1.12 7.10 -20.08
CA LEU A 293 -0.49 6.39 -21.19
C LEU A 293 0.33 7.33 -22.08
N ARG A 294 -0.18 8.53 -22.37
CA ARG A 294 0.52 9.57 -23.16
C ARG A 294 1.79 10.10 -22.46
N LEU A 295 1.88 9.98 -21.14
CA LEU A 295 3.07 10.28 -20.34
C LEU A 295 3.99 9.07 -20.14
N GLY A 296 3.77 7.98 -20.90
CA GLY A 296 4.64 6.80 -20.91
C GLY A 296 4.36 5.79 -19.80
N ALA A 297 3.20 5.84 -19.14
CA ALA A 297 2.76 4.74 -18.29
C ALA A 297 2.36 3.54 -19.15
N ILE A 298 2.91 2.36 -18.86
CA ILE A 298 2.54 1.10 -19.51
C ILE A 298 1.32 0.51 -18.80
N PRO A 299 0.25 0.11 -19.52
CA PRO A 299 -0.91 -0.49 -18.88
C PRO A 299 -0.56 -1.88 -18.33
N ILE A 300 -1.07 -2.24 -17.15
CA ILE A 300 -0.89 -3.57 -16.55
C ILE A 300 -2.23 -4.15 -16.09
N GLY A 301 -2.46 -5.43 -16.36
CA GLY A 301 -3.66 -6.14 -15.92
C GLY A 301 -3.52 -6.77 -14.53
N ALA A 302 -4.58 -7.42 -14.07
CA ALA A 302 -4.65 -8.12 -12.80
C ALA A 302 -3.57 -9.20 -12.63
N ASN A 303 -3.12 -9.84 -13.72
CA ASN A 303 -2.05 -10.84 -13.71
C ASN A 303 -0.70 -10.24 -13.29
N GLY A 304 -0.23 -9.21 -14.01
CA GLY A 304 0.97 -8.45 -13.66
C GLY A 304 0.86 -7.76 -12.29
N TRP A 305 -0.32 -7.26 -11.92
CA TRP A 305 -0.59 -6.69 -10.59
C TRP A 305 -0.47 -7.73 -9.45
N GLU A 306 -1.03 -8.93 -9.59
CA GLU A 306 -0.88 -10.02 -8.62
C GLU A 306 0.58 -10.44 -8.48
N ARG A 307 1.32 -10.50 -9.59
CA ARG A 307 2.77 -10.75 -9.61
C ARG A 307 3.55 -9.66 -8.86
N LEU A 308 3.25 -8.38 -9.08
CA LEU A 308 3.81 -7.26 -8.31
C LEU A 308 3.44 -7.34 -6.82
N ARG A 309 2.20 -7.68 -6.47
CA ARG A 309 1.75 -7.88 -5.07
C ARG A 309 2.57 -8.95 -4.37
N ILE A 310 2.78 -10.10 -5.02
CA ILE A 310 3.58 -11.21 -4.49
C ILE A 310 5.05 -10.79 -4.33
N PHE A 311 5.62 -10.06 -5.29
CA PHE A 311 6.99 -9.54 -5.22
C PHE A 311 7.19 -8.49 -4.11
N GLN A 312 6.24 -7.57 -3.93
CA GLN A 312 6.22 -6.64 -2.80
C GLN A 312 6.03 -7.39 -1.48
N GLY A 313 5.22 -8.45 -1.47
CA GLY A 313 4.86 -9.22 -0.29
C GLY A 313 3.63 -8.71 0.46
N ARG A 314 2.75 -7.93 -0.19
CA ARG A 314 1.49 -7.50 0.46
C ARG A 314 0.54 -8.70 0.56
N PRO A 315 0.12 -9.12 1.76
CA PRO A 315 -0.82 -10.24 1.91
C PRO A 315 -2.21 -9.86 1.41
N ALA A 316 -2.92 -10.80 0.79
CA ALA A 316 -4.29 -10.62 0.30
C ALA A 316 -5.30 -11.55 1.01
N PRO A 317 -6.60 -11.18 1.08
CA PRO A 317 -7.69 -12.07 1.46
C PRO A 317 -7.69 -13.39 0.68
N GLU A 318 -8.22 -14.43 1.33
CA GLU A 318 -8.32 -15.82 0.84
C GLU A 318 -6.97 -16.54 0.61
N LYS A 319 -5.87 -15.79 0.43
CA LYS A 319 -4.49 -16.29 0.25
C LYS A 319 -3.72 -16.25 1.57
N GLU A 320 -3.32 -15.05 1.98
CA GLU A 320 -2.56 -14.82 3.22
C GLU A 320 -3.42 -14.35 4.39
N LEU A 321 -4.49 -13.59 4.11
CA LEU A 321 -5.41 -13.05 5.11
C LEU A 321 -6.61 -13.97 5.21
N THR A 322 -6.58 -14.85 6.22
CA THR A 322 -7.61 -15.87 6.47
C THR A 322 -7.80 -16.07 7.97
N ASN A 323 -8.83 -16.85 8.33
CA ASN A 323 -9.07 -17.25 9.71
C ASN A 323 -8.00 -18.21 10.30
N GLU A 324 -7.07 -18.75 9.50
CA GLU A 324 -5.93 -19.55 9.98
C GLU A 324 -4.90 -18.69 10.73
N PHE A 325 -4.69 -17.44 10.29
CA PHE A 325 -3.59 -16.56 10.70
C PHE A 325 -4.07 -15.40 11.58
N ASN A 326 -3.16 -14.65 12.21
CA ASN A 326 -3.49 -13.39 12.87
C ASN A 326 -2.71 -12.22 12.26
N VAL A 327 -3.17 -11.00 12.54
CA VAL A 327 -2.65 -9.77 11.93
C VAL A 327 -1.14 -9.57 12.09
N LEU A 328 -0.54 -10.05 13.19
CA LEU A 328 0.90 -9.93 13.46
C LEU A 328 1.73 -11.03 12.76
N GLU A 329 1.17 -12.23 12.63
CA GLU A 329 1.75 -13.32 11.82
C GLU A 329 1.76 -12.97 10.33
N ALA A 330 0.68 -12.34 9.85
CA ALA A 330 0.58 -11.76 8.50
C ALA A 330 1.54 -10.58 8.26
N GLY A 331 2.27 -10.16 9.30
CA GLY A 331 3.26 -9.10 9.21
C GLY A 331 2.69 -7.69 9.19
N LEU A 332 1.39 -7.46 9.46
CA LEU A 332 0.75 -6.14 9.30
C LEU A 332 0.98 -5.20 10.49
N TRP A 333 2.21 -5.11 11.00
CA TRP A 333 2.55 -4.39 12.23
C TRP A 333 2.30 -2.88 12.15
N ASN A 334 2.65 -2.23 11.04
CA ASN A 334 2.49 -0.79 10.89
C ASN A 334 1.00 -0.37 10.76
N ALA A 335 0.12 -1.30 10.39
CA ALA A 335 -1.33 -1.08 10.30
C ALA A 335 -2.06 -1.22 11.65
N VAL A 336 -1.35 -1.64 12.72
CA VAL A 336 -1.93 -1.95 14.03
C VAL A 336 -1.38 -1.00 15.10
N SER A 337 -2.25 -0.13 15.63
CA SER A 337 -1.89 0.70 16.77
C SER A 337 -2.01 -0.08 18.09
N LEU A 338 -0.88 -0.30 18.75
CA LEU A 338 -0.84 -0.88 20.11
C LEU A 338 -1.14 0.15 21.20
N ASN A 339 -1.05 1.45 20.89
CA ASN A 339 -1.04 2.56 21.84
C ASN A 339 -2.31 3.43 21.77
N LYS A 340 -3.43 2.89 21.29
CA LYS A 340 -4.73 3.59 21.20
C LYS A 340 -5.79 2.98 22.14
N GLY A 341 -7.00 3.53 22.13
CA GLY A 341 -8.14 3.08 22.93
C GLY A 341 -8.66 1.68 22.57
N CYS A 342 -9.85 1.34 23.06
CA CYS A 342 -10.45 0.02 22.82
C CYS A 342 -10.81 -0.20 21.35
N TYR A 343 -10.32 -1.30 20.76
CA TYR A 343 -10.69 -1.67 19.39
C TYR A 343 -10.88 -3.17 19.19
N LYS A 344 -11.56 -3.52 18.09
CA LYS A 344 -11.89 -4.90 17.72
C LYS A 344 -10.63 -5.78 17.60
N GLY A 345 -10.59 -6.87 18.37
CA GLY A 345 -9.46 -7.82 18.38
C GLY A 345 -8.28 -7.43 19.28
N GLN A 346 -8.26 -6.23 19.86
CA GLN A 346 -7.13 -5.70 20.65
C GLN A 346 -6.66 -6.66 21.74
N GLU A 347 -7.56 -7.25 22.54
CA GLU A 347 -7.19 -8.16 23.64
C GLU A 347 -6.29 -9.33 23.17
N THR A 348 -6.57 -9.88 21.99
CA THR A 348 -5.77 -10.97 21.41
C THR A 348 -4.43 -10.45 20.89
N ILE A 349 -4.41 -9.28 20.25
CA ILE A 349 -3.18 -8.62 19.75
C ILE A 349 -2.26 -8.26 20.93
N SER A 350 -2.77 -7.59 21.96
CA SER A 350 -2.01 -7.22 23.15
C SER A 350 -1.45 -8.43 23.89
N ARG A 351 -2.20 -9.55 23.95
CA ARG A 351 -1.68 -10.83 24.49
C ARG A 351 -0.55 -11.39 23.65
N LEU A 352 -0.67 -11.38 22.32
CA LEU A 352 0.39 -11.85 21.42
C LEU A 352 1.68 -11.03 21.57
N VAL A 353 1.59 -9.70 21.73
CA VAL A 353 2.76 -8.85 21.97
C VAL A 353 3.35 -9.07 23.36
N THR A 354 2.52 -9.05 24.42
CA THR A 354 2.94 -9.14 25.83
C THR A 354 3.70 -10.44 26.13
N TYR A 355 3.34 -11.57 25.50
CA TYR A 355 3.92 -12.89 25.76
C TYR A 355 4.84 -13.40 24.62
N ASP A 356 5.27 -12.52 23.71
CA ASP A 356 6.01 -12.87 22.47
C ASP A 356 5.37 -14.03 21.68
N GLY A 357 4.03 -14.10 21.70
CA GLY A 357 3.22 -15.25 21.29
C GLY A 357 3.09 -15.47 19.78
N VAL A 358 3.76 -14.67 18.96
CA VAL A 358 3.75 -14.76 17.49
C VAL A 358 4.64 -15.92 17.05
N LYS A 359 4.03 -17.05 16.67
CA LYS A 359 4.70 -18.34 16.44
C LYS A 359 5.19 -18.56 15.01
N GLN A 360 4.70 -17.77 14.06
CA GLN A 360 5.01 -17.85 12.63
C GLN A 360 5.02 -16.44 12.02
N ARG A 361 5.67 -16.28 10.86
CA ARG A 361 5.66 -15.05 10.06
C ARG A 361 5.38 -15.43 8.61
N LEU A 362 4.69 -14.56 7.89
CA LEU A 362 4.68 -14.56 6.43
C LEU A 362 6.08 -14.19 5.91
N TRP A 363 6.54 -14.89 4.87
CA TRP A 363 7.84 -14.68 4.21
C TRP A 363 7.70 -14.70 2.69
N GLY A 364 8.65 -14.05 2.01
CA GLY A 364 8.92 -14.29 0.60
C GLY A 364 9.72 -15.58 0.40
N LEU A 365 9.51 -16.24 -0.73
CA LEU A 365 10.17 -17.49 -1.11
C LEU A 365 10.63 -17.42 -2.56
N HIS A 366 11.93 -17.51 -2.79
CA HIS A 366 12.49 -17.75 -4.12
C HIS A 366 12.63 -19.26 -4.32
N LEU A 367 11.86 -19.81 -5.25
CA LEU A 367 11.67 -21.25 -5.49
C LEU A 367 12.57 -21.72 -6.64
N SER A 368 13.03 -22.98 -6.60
CA SER A 368 13.83 -23.56 -7.70
C SER A 368 13.00 -24.10 -8.87
N ALA A 369 11.66 -24.14 -8.75
CA ALA A 369 10.73 -24.67 -9.75
C ALA A 369 9.28 -24.18 -9.50
N PRO A 370 8.36 -24.32 -10.49
CA PRO A 370 6.95 -24.01 -10.30
C PRO A 370 6.34 -24.80 -9.13
N THR A 371 5.64 -24.13 -8.21
CA THR A 371 5.14 -24.76 -6.98
C THR A 371 3.71 -24.32 -6.66
N LYS A 372 2.79 -25.27 -6.48
CA LYS A 372 1.37 -24.98 -6.27
C LYS A 372 1.12 -24.37 -4.87
N PRO A 373 0.34 -23.27 -4.74
CA PRO A 373 -0.18 -22.80 -3.46
C PRO A 373 -0.89 -23.90 -2.66
N GLY A 374 -0.78 -23.84 -1.34
CA GLY A 374 -1.17 -24.89 -0.41
C GLY A 374 -0.08 -25.93 -0.10
N SER A 375 1.02 -25.96 -0.86
CA SER A 375 2.14 -26.90 -0.64
C SER A 375 2.76 -26.73 0.76
N VAL A 376 3.18 -27.86 1.36
CA VAL A 376 3.73 -27.89 2.72
C VAL A 376 5.20 -27.46 2.71
N ILE A 377 5.57 -26.52 3.60
CA ILE A 377 6.95 -26.12 3.82
C ILE A 377 7.56 -26.98 4.93
N THR A 378 8.76 -27.53 4.69
CA THR A 378 9.48 -28.40 5.60
C THR A 378 10.96 -28.00 5.79
N VAL A 379 11.49 -28.31 6.97
CA VAL A 379 12.93 -28.27 7.32
C VAL A 379 13.24 -29.57 8.04
N ASP A 380 14.34 -30.24 7.69
CA ASP A 380 14.69 -31.60 8.18
C ASP A 380 13.53 -32.62 8.07
N GLY A 381 12.72 -32.52 7.00
CA GLY A 381 11.50 -33.33 6.80
C GLY A 381 10.33 -33.01 7.74
N ARG A 382 10.48 -32.05 8.66
CA ARG A 382 9.43 -31.64 9.61
C ARG A 382 8.58 -30.52 9.02
N LYS A 383 7.24 -30.60 9.15
CA LYS A 383 6.34 -29.51 8.72
C LYS A 383 6.55 -28.23 9.53
N VAL A 384 6.98 -27.17 8.86
CA VAL A 384 7.21 -25.84 9.45
C VAL A 384 6.33 -24.74 8.86
N GLY A 385 5.64 -24.98 7.74
CA GLY A 385 4.84 -23.95 7.08
C GLY A 385 3.91 -24.43 5.96
N LYS A 386 3.40 -23.46 5.19
CA LYS A 386 2.48 -23.61 4.05
C LYS A 386 2.73 -22.47 3.04
N LEU A 387 2.90 -22.79 1.76
CA LEU A 387 2.92 -21.80 0.67
C LEU A 387 1.50 -21.28 0.44
N THR A 388 1.31 -19.98 0.30
CA THR A 388 0.00 -19.32 0.14
C THR A 388 -0.17 -18.63 -1.21
N SER A 389 0.91 -18.11 -1.80
CA SER A 389 0.91 -17.50 -3.15
C SER A 389 2.12 -17.98 -3.98
N TYR A 390 2.00 -17.95 -5.31
CA TYR A 390 3.04 -18.33 -6.28
C TYR A 390 2.94 -17.45 -7.53
N THR A 391 4.07 -17.11 -8.16
CA THR A 391 4.15 -16.43 -9.46
C THR A 391 5.52 -16.68 -10.13
N THR A 392 5.67 -16.29 -11.40
CA THR A 392 6.96 -16.25 -12.11
C THR A 392 7.76 -14.99 -11.75
N GLY A 393 9.08 -15.13 -11.68
CA GLY A 393 10.02 -14.04 -11.45
C GLY A 393 10.26 -13.19 -12.69
N ARG A 394 11.35 -12.42 -12.75
CA ARG A 394 11.64 -11.50 -13.87
C ARG A 394 11.92 -12.21 -15.19
N LYS A 395 12.13 -13.52 -15.12
CA LYS A 395 12.19 -14.47 -16.23
C LYS A 395 11.27 -15.64 -15.91
N GLU A 396 10.77 -16.33 -16.92
CA GLU A 396 9.94 -17.52 -16.76
C GLU A 396 10.61 -18.64 -15.94
N SER A 397 11.95 -18.70 -15.96
CA SER A 397 12.78 -19.63 -15.17
C SER A 397 13.02 -19.22 -13.70
N GLU A 398 12.57 -18.03 -13.30
CA GLU A 398 12.59 -17.57 -11.92
C GLU A 398 11.22 -17.85 -11.30
N HIS A 399 11.18 -18.28 -10.04
CA HIS A 399 9.93 -18.66 -9.38
C HIS A 399 9.85 -18.01 -8.00
N PHE A 400 8.72 -17.39 -7.69
CA PHE A 400 8.54 -16.62 -6.47
C PHE A 400 7.21 -16.94 -5.79
N GLY A 401 7.12 -16.69 -4.49
CA GLY A 401 5.89 -16.93 -3.74
C GLY A 401 5.91 -16.34 -2.35
N LEU A 402 4.77 -16.47 -1.67
CA LEU A 402 4.60 -16.12 -0.26
C LEU A 402 4.20 -17.37 0.52
N GLY A 403 4.65 -17.47 1.77
CA GLY A 403 4.26 -18.57 2.66
C GLY A 403 4.51 -18.28 4.13
N TYR A 404 3.69 -18.89 4.99
CA TYR A 404 3.86 -18.81 6.43
C TYR A 404 4.84 -19.86 6.93
N ILE A 405 5.84 -19.45 7.72
CA ILE A 405 6.83 -20.33 8.33
C ILE A 405 6.92 -20.06 9.84
N LYS A 406 7.02 -21.11 10.66
CA LYS A 406 7.29 -21.01 12.10
C LYS A 406 8.54 -20.15 12.36
N ARG A 407 8.44 -19.18 13.26
CA ARG A 407 9.45 -18.16 13.56
C ARG A 407 10.79 -18.71 14.07
N GLN A 408 10.80 -19.95 14.56
CA GLN A 408 12.01 -20.65 15.04
C GLN A 408 12.60 -21.62 13.99
N ALA A 409 12.03 -21.69 12.78
CA ALA A 409 12.40 -22.69 11.77
C ALA A 409 13.15 -22.14 10.55
N ALA A 410 13.06 -20.84 10.27
CA ALA A 410 13.82 -20.18 9.21
C ALA A 410 13.90 -18.66 9.43
N SER A 411 14.96 -18.07 8.88
CA SER A 411 15.25 -16.64 8.75
C SER A 411 15.53 -16.31 7.27
N ALA A 412 15.68 -15.03 6.92
CA ALA A 412 16.11 -14.64 5.58
C ALA A 412 17.49 -15.24 5.24
N GLY A 413 17.60 -15.84 4.06
CA GLY A 413 18.78 -16.57 3.56
C GLY A 413 18.72 -18.10 3.78
N ASP A 414 17.88 -18.60 4.70
CA ASP A 414 17.78 -20.04 4.97
C ASP A 414 17.11 -20.80 3.81
N GLN A 415 17.50 -22.06 3.64
CA GLN A 415 16.88 -22.99 2.68
C GLN A 415 15.76 -23.79 3.35
N VAL A 416 14.64 -23.94 2.66
CA VAL A 416 13.49 -24.77 3.07
C VAL A 416 12.99 -25.60 1.87
N ASN A 417 12.34 -26.73 2.12
CA ASN A 417 11.72 -27.54 1.06
C ASN A 417 10.21 -27.30 1.02
N VAL A 418 9.68 -26.91 -0.13
CA VAL A 418 8.26 -26.66 -0.38
C VAL A 418 7.73 -27.80 -1.25
N ALA A 419 7.05 -28.76 -0.64
CA ALA A 419 6.93 -30.12 -1.16
C ALA A 419 8.33 -30.68 -1.54
N GLU A 420 8.59 -30.91 -2.83
CA GLU A 420 9.87 -31.42 -3.35
C GLU A 420 10.79 -30.32 -3.92
N VAL A 421 10.33 -29.06 -3.93
CA VAL A 421 11.04 -27.91 -4.50
C VAL A 421 11.87 -27.21 -3.43
N VAL A 422 13.14 -26.91 -3.73
CA VAL A 422 14.01 -26.14 -2.83
C VAL A 422 13.65 -24.66 -2.92
N ALA A 423 13.58 -23.98 -1.78
CA ALA A 423 13.29 -22.55 -1.70
C ALA A 423 14.22 -21.81 -0.76
N THR A 424 14.66 -20.62 -1.17
CA THR A 424 15.34 -19.65 -0.31
C THR A 424 14.31 -18.74 0.34
N VAL A 425 14.34 -18.61 1.67
CA VAL A 425 13.54 -17.63 2.42
C VAL A 425 14.13 -16.25 2.21
N VAL A 426 13.31 -15.27 1.83
CA VAL A 426 13.75 -13.90 1.53
C VAL A 426 12.84 -12.86 2.18
N ASP A 427 13.42 -11.73 2.60
CA ASP A 427 12.65 -10.53 2.89
C ASP A 427 12.10 -9.92 1.59
N VAL A 428 10.90 -9.34 1.67
CA VAL A 428 10.17 -8.73 0.55
C VAL A 428 9.75 -7.31 0.96
N PRO A 429 9.78 -6.30 0.05
CA PRO A 429 9.84 -4.90 0.45
C PRO A 429 8.69 -4.44 1.35
N PHE A 430 7.45 -4.89 1.11
CA PHE A 430 6.31 -4.58 1.97
C PHE A 430 6.53 -5.14 3.39
N LEU A 431 6.83 -6.43 3.55
CA LEU A 431 7.02 -7.07 4.86
C LEU A 431 8.31 -6.63 5.57
N ALA A 432 9.31 -6.15 4.83
CA ALA A 432 10.55 -5.60 5.37
C ALA A 432 10.35 -4.22 6.03
N ARG A 433 9.43 -3.39 5.50
CA ARG A 433 9.02 -2.12 6.12
C ARG A 433 8.14 -2.30 7.36
N GLN A 434 7.55 -3.47 7.57
CA GLN A 434 6.67 -3.74 8.71
C GLN A 434 7.48 -4.01 9.98
N THR A 435 7.62 -2.99 10.82
CA THR A 435 8.40 -3.05 12.06
C THR A 435 7.59 -3.60 13.22
N PRO A 436 7.99 -4.73 13.85
CA PRO A 436 7.54 -5.05 15.20
C PRO A 436 7.95 -3.91 16.14
N LEU A 437 6.96 -3.27 16.77
CA LEU A 437 7.20 -2.14 17.67
C LEU A 437 8.14 -2.59 18.81
N SER A 438 9.35 -2.05 18.83
CA SER A 438 10.35 -2.47 19.81
C SER A 438 9.96 -1.97 21.21
N ASN A 439 10.03 -2.83 22.23
CA ASN A 439 9.77 -2.48 23.64
C ASN A 439 10.81 -1.53 24.28
N LYS A 440 11.48 -0.69 23.47
CA LYS A 440 12.25 0.45 23.95
C LYS A 440 11.30 1.65 24.05
N SER A 441 10.89 1.97 25.28
CA SER A 441 10.35 3.28 25.59
C SER A 441 11.28 4.37 25.05
N PRO A 442 10.76 5.52 24.56
CA PRO A 442 11.58 6.71 24.43
C PRO A 442 12.07 7.11 25.83
N ASN A 443 13.39 7.22 25.98
CA ASN A 443 14.06 7.77 27.17
C ASN A 443 14.23 9.28 27.03
#